data_AF-A0A849WKJ3-F1
#
_entry.id   AF-A0A849WKJ3-F1
#
_cell.length_a   1.000
_cell.length_b   1.000
_cell.length_c   1.000
_cell.angle_alpha   90.00
_cell.angle_beta   90.00
_cell.angle_gamma   90.00
#
_symmetry.space_group_name_H-M   'P 1'
#
loop_
_entity.id
_entity.type
_entity.pdbx_description
1 polymer ?
#
loop_
_entity_poly.entity_id
_entity_poly.type
_entity_poly.pdbx_seq_one_letter_code
_entity_poly.pdbx_strand_id
1 'polypeptide(L)'
;MVFDSAESFEEVQSSGGGTDFEKDLDNDLDSDADDEGDKKGKIQSAFDMDFEDQTIPAELLKNPNMLLGEDEEDSTNLDEIDNILELSDTQFPKFTLAKNKARFLRMVSWYRNKEEWIEVAPLSGVTKLFKQQTKELEGIRSSKLDYEMELETGTLTPSQRSYRKDELKMCKVQEKMAVHLISKLQLKIKSGRR
;
A
#
# COMPACT_ATOMS: atom_id res chain seq x y z
N MET A 1 -21.41 -75.76 6.80
CA MET A 1 -22.59 -74.89 6.91
C MET A 1 -22.16 -73.50 6.48
N VAL A 2 -22.80 -73.02 5.43
CA VAL A 2 -22.59 -71.73 4.77
C VAL A 2 -23.50 -70.72 5.46
N PHE A 3 -23.01 -69.51 5.75
CA PHE A 3 -23.84 -68.31 5.74
C PHE A 3 -23.01 -67.13 5.23
N ASP A 4 -23.39 -66.77 4.02
CA ASP A 4 -23.18 -65.55 3.27
C ASP A 4 -24.10 -64.46 3.84
N SER A 5 -23.68 -63.19 3.79
CA SER A 5 -24.57 -62.04 3.62
C SER A 5 -23.78 -60.73 3.57
N ALA A 6 -23.69 -60.20 2.36
CA ALA A 6 -23.42 -58.82 2.05
C ALA A 6 -24.49 -57.89 2.63
N GLU A 7 -24.10 -56.70 3.06
CA GLU A 7 -25.01 -55.56 3.13
C GLU A 7 -24.36 -54.31 2.54
N SER A 8 -25.15 -53.71 1.67
CA SER A 8 -24.96 -52.61 0.76
C SER A 8 -24.74 -51.27 1.46
N PHE A 9 -23.75 -50.51 1.00
CA PHE A 9 -23.59 -49.11 1.36
C PHE A 9 -24.39 -48.27 0.35
N GLU A 10 -25.56 -47.80 0.77
CA GLU A 10 -26.41 -46.90 -0.01
C GLU A 10 -25.88 -45.46 -0.04
N GLU A 11 -26.17 -44.88 -1.19
CA GLU A 11 -25.91 -43.55 -1.72
C GLU A 11 -26.66 -42.47 -0.92
N VAL A 12 -25.93 -41.47 -0.40
CA VAL A 12 -26.53 -40.23 0.11
C VAL A 12 -26.20 -39.10 -0.84
N GLN A 13 -27.23 -38.68 -1.57
CA GLN A 13 -27.27 -37.45 -2.36
C GLN A 13 -27.13 -36.23 -1.43
N SER A 14 -26.16 -35.35 -1.69
CA SER A 14 -26.10 -34.02 -1.11
C SER A 14 -26.16 -32.99 -2.23
N SER A 15 -27.33 -32.39 -2.39
CA SER A 15 -27.58 -31.20 -3.21
C SER A 15 -26.93 -29.98 -2.57
N GLY A 16 -26.21 -29.17 -3.36
CA GLY A 16 -25.54 -27.98 -2.84
C GLY A 16 -24.79 -27.17 -3.89
N GLY A 17 -25.56 -26.38 -4.66
CA GLY A 17 -25.18 -25.10 -5.30
C GLY A 17 -23.76 -24.90 -5.82
N GLY A 18 -23.54 -25.21 -7.10
CA GLY A 18 -22.42 -24.66 -7.87
C GLY A 18 -22.76 -23.24 -8.34
N THR A 19 -21.93 -22.27 -7.95
CA THR A 19 -22.04 -20.87 -8.36
C THR A 19 -21.40 -20.67 -9.73
N ASP A 20 -22.20 -20.12 -10.64
CA ASP A 20 -21.83 -19.59 -11.95
C ASP A 20 -20.67 -18.60 -11.85
N PHE A 21 -19.55 -18.87 -12.54
CA PHE A 21 -18.54 -17.84 -12.85
C PHE A 21 -17.67 -18.24 -14.06
N GLU A 22 -18.30 -18.48 -15.21
CA GLU A 22 -17.62 -18.38 -16.50
C GLU A 22 -18.35 -17.32 -17.32
N LYS A 23 -17.72 -16.14 -17.42
CA LYS A 23 -18.06 -15.12 -18.41
C LYS A 23 -16.88 -15.03 -19.35
N ASP A 24 -16.96 -15.83 -20.39
CA ASP A 24 -16.22 -15.65 -21.63
C ASP A 24 -16.57 -14.28 -22.20
N LEU A 25 -15.54 -13.44 -22.32
CA LEU A 25 -15.60 -12.12 -22.93
C LEU A 25 -15.17 -12.30 -24.40
N ASP A 26 -16.03 -12.96 -25.18
CA ASP A 26 -16.01 -12.86 -26.63
C ASP A 26 -16.60 -11.49 -27.01
N ASN A 27 -15.75 -10.60 -27.49
CA ASN A 27 -16.17 -9.35 -28.11
C ASN A 27 -15.58 -9.30 -29.53
N ASP A 28 -16.07 -10.20 -30.36
CA ASP A 28 -15.88 -10.16 -31.81
C ASP A 28 -16.89 -9.19 -32.42
N LEU A 29 -16.32 -8.08 -32.92
CA LEU A 29 -16.57 -7.51 -34.24
C LEU A 29 -17.96 -7.73 -34.85
N ASP A 30 -18.78 -6.68 -34.83
CA ASP A 30 -19.73 -6.45 -35.93
C ASP A 30 -19.48 -5.06 -36.51
N SER A 31 -18.95 -5.08 -37.73
CA SER A 31 -18.77 -3.95 -38.63
C SER A 31 -20.03 -3.77 -39.47
N ASP A 32 -20.42 -2.51 -39.64
CA ASP A 32 -21.02 -1.90 -40.85
C ASP A 32 -22.30 -1.12 -40.54
N ALA A 33 -22.25 0.19 -40.78
CA ALA A 33 -23.02 0.83 -41.84
C ALA A 33 -22.93 2.35 -41.76
N ASP A 34 -22.60 2.93 -42.91
CA ASP A 34 -22.45 4.34 -43.25
C ASP A 34 -23.60 5.26 -42.80
N ASP A 35 -23.25 6.50 -42.43
CA ASP A 35 -24.12 7.66 -42.69
C ASP A 35 -23.27 8.92 -42.95
N GLU A 36 -23.39 9.43 -44.17
CA GLU A 36 -22.80 10.69 -44.61
C GLU A 36 -23.53 11.88 -44.00
N GLY A 37 -22.79 12.76 -43.34
CA GLY A 37 -23.31 13.99 -42.74
C GLY A 37 -22.32 15.14 -42.85
N ASP A 38 -22.23 15.69 -44.04
CA ASP A 38 -21.45 16.87 -44.40
C ASP A 38 -21.77 18.09 -43.49
N LYS A 39 -20.85 18.43 -42.57
CA LYS A 39 -20.85 19.69 -41.83
C LYS A 39 -19.45 20.29 -41.78
N LYS A 40 -19.25 21.30 -42.63
CA LYS A 40 -18.15 22.27 -42.59
C LYS A 40 -18.02 22.91 -41.20
N GLY A 41 -17.20 22.31 -40.34
CA GLY A 41 -16.68 22.89 -39.11
C GLY A 41 -15.21 23.19 -39.29
N LYS A 42 -14.85 24.48 -39.26
CA LYS A 42 -13.48 24.98 -39.35
C LYS A 42 -12.68 24.40 -38.18
N ILE A 43 -11.82 23.41 -38.41
CA ILE A 43 -10.87 22.92 -37.40
C ILE A 43 -9.82 24.02 -37.23
N GLN A 44 -10.01 24.89 -36.24
CA GLN A 44 -8.93 25.75 -35.76
C GLN A 44 -7.98 24.87 -34.93
N SER A 45 -6.74 24.75 -35.39
CA SER A 45 -5.66 24.13 -34.63
C SER A 45 -5.48 24.86 -33.30
N ALA A 46 -5.59 24.15 -32.19
CA ALA A 46 -5.23 24.64 -30.85
C ALA A 46 -3.70 24.83 -30.67
N PHE A 47 -2.94 24.83 -31.78
CA PHE A 47 -1.50 25.00 -31.82
C PHE A 47 -1.08 26.39 -32.32
N ASP A 48 -2.03 27.23 -32.74
CA ASP A 48 -1.77 28.54 -33.34
C ASP A 48 -2.28 29.67 -32.42
N MET A 49 -2.03 29.53 -31.10
CA MET A 49 -2.08 30.66 -30.18
C MET A 49 -0.73 31.35 -30.21
N ASP A 50 -0.72 32.53 -30.80
CA ASP A 50 0.36 33.52 -30.86
C ASP A 50 1.28 33.48 -29.62
N PHE A 51 2.44 32.86 -29.77
CA PHE A 51 3.55 32.90 -28.82
C PHE A 51 4.36 34.17 -29.08
N GLU A 52 3.75 35.34 -28.85
CA GLU A 52 4.49 36.60 -28.79
C GLU A 52 4.76 36.99 -27.34
N ASP A 53 6.04 36.85 -26.99
CA ASP A 53 6.78 37.62 -25.98
C ASP A 53 6.29 37.57 -24.51
N GLN A 54 6.28 36.36 -23.94
CA GLN A 54 6.68 36.23 -22.53
C GLN A 54 8.06 35.60 -22.48
N THR A 55 9.07 36.45 -22.40
CA THR A 55 10.41 36.05 -21.98
C THR A 55 10.29 35.29 -20.67
N ILE A 56 10.36 33.95 -20.74
CA ILE A 56 10.49 33.11 -19.56
C ILE A 56 11.78 33.57 -18.88
N PRO A 57 11.73 34.18 -17.68
CA PRO A 57 12.93 34.71 -17.05
C PRO A 57 13.93 33.56 -16.90
N ALA A 58 15.16 33.76 -17.36
CA ALA A 58 16.20 32.72 -17.40
C ALA A 58 16.53 32.13 -16.00
N GLU A 59 16.04 32.73 -14.91
CA GLU A 59 16.09 32.16 -13.58
C GLU A 59 15.09 31.03 -13.34
N LEU A 60 13.94 31.02 -14.04
CA LEU A 60 12.91 29.98 -13.92
C LEU A 60 13.35 28.65 -14.56
N LEU A 61 14.25 28.72 -15.55
CA LEU A 61 14.86 27.54 -16.19
C LEU A 61 16.04 26.97 -15.42
N LYS A 62 16.66 27.76 -14.52
CA LYS A 62 17.81 27.32 -13.73
C LYS A 62 17.42 26.41 -12.57
N ASN A 63 16.18 26.53 -12.10
CA ASN A 63 15.63 25.72 -11.00
C ASN A 63 14.31 25.05 -11.43
N PRO A 64 14.35 23.92 -12.16
CA PRO A 64 13.14 23.16 -12.48
C PRO A 64 12.37 22.69 -11.22
N ASN A 65 13.03 22.71 -10.05
CA ASN A 65 12.41 22.46 -8.75
C ASN A 65 11.40 23.52 -8.29
N MET A 66 11.49 24.77 -8.77
CA MET A 66 10.60 25.85 -8.31
C MET A 66 9.25 25.87 -9.05
N LEU A 67 9.17 25.27 -10.23
CA LEU A 67 7.92 25.13 -11.00
C LEU A 67 7.07 23.93 -10.50
N LEU A 68 7.68 23.01 -9.75
CA LEU A 68 7.10 21.71 -9.39
C LEU A 68 6.48 21.65 -7.99
N GLY A 69 6.34 22.76 -7.28
CA GLY A 69 5.69 22.77 -5.96
C GLY A 69 6.22 21.66 -5.06
N GLU A 70 7.55 21.46 -5.05
CA GLU A 70 8.18 20.71 -3.97
C GLU A 70 8.10 21.60 -2.73
N ASP A 71 6.90 21.65 -2.14
CA ASP A 71 6.65 22.31 -0.87
C ASP A 71 7.66 21.77 0.15
N GLU A 72 8.36 22.73 0.75
CA GLU A 72 9.40 22.59 1.73
C GLU A 72 9.04 21.55 2.81
N GLU A 73 9.83 20.47 2.82
CA GLU A 73 10.35 19.78 4.00
C GLU A 73 9.57 19.86 5.32
N ASP A 74 8.33 19.41 5.36
CA ASP A 74 7.79 18.78 6.59
C ASP A 74 8.31 17.33 6.72
N SER A 75 9.62 17.17 6.54
CA SER A 75 10.30 15.89 6.67
C SER A 75 10.57 15.66 8.16
N THR A 76 9.56 15.18 8.89
CA THR A 76 9.82 14.55 10.19
C THR A 76 10.92 13.52 9.97
N ASN A 77 12.11 13.75 10.54
CA ASN A 77 13.25 12.87 10.29
C ASN A 77 12.97 11.53 10.99
N LEU A 78 12.39 10.60 10.24
CA LEU A 78 11.97 9.30 10.76
C LEU A 78 13.15 8.51 11.31
N ASP A 79 14.37 8.77 10.82
CA ASP A 79 15.56 8.02 11.22
C ASP A 79 16.01 8.41 12.64
N GLU A 80 15.80 9.66 13.06
CA GLU A 80 16.13 10.16 14.41
C GLU A 80 15.11 9.77 15.49
N ILE A 81 13.90 9.34 15.09
CA ILE A 81 12.86 8.95 16.04
C ILE A 81 13.10 7.52 16.52
N ASP A 82 13.34 7.36 17.83
CA ASP A 82 13.51 6.04 18.47
C ASP A 82 12.18 5.27 18.57
N ASN A 83 11.12 5.93 19.04
CA ASN A 83 9.80 5.31 19.20
C ASN A 83 8.68 6.20 18.64
N ILE A 84 8.12 5.80 17.50
CA ILE A 84 7.01 6.51 16.83
C ILE A 84 5.73 6.49 17.68
N LEU A 85 5.56 5.49 18.54
CA LEU A 85 4.35 5.32 19.34
C LEU A 85 4.22 6.33 20.48
N GLU A 86 5.32 6.97 20.87
CA GLU A 86 5.39 7.98 21.94
C GLU A 86 5.25 9.42 21.42
N LEU A 87 5.23 9.60 20.09
CA LEU A 87 5.07 10.92 19.49
C LEU A 87 3.67 11.49 19.73
N SER A 88 3.62 12.81 19.88
CA SER A 88 2.37 13.57 19.86
C SER A 88 1.82 13.71 18.44
N ASP A 89 0.51 13.92 18.31
CA ASP A 89 -0.17 14.00 17.01
C ASP A 89 0.40 15.07 16.06
N THR A 90 1.03 16.11 16.61
CA THR A 90 1.67 17.20 15.84
C THR A 90 3.02 16.79 15.25
N GLN A 91 3.66 15.76 15.80
CA GLN A 91 4.96 15.22 15.38
C GLN A 91 4.82 14.03 14.43
N PHE A 92 3.59 13.64 14.09
CA PHE A 92 3.38 12.55 13.16
C PHE A 92 3.81 12.90 11.73
N PRO A 93 4.31 11.90 10.97
CA PRO A 93 4.63 12.08 9.58
C PRO A 93 3.43 12.58 8.80
N LYS A 94 3.62 13.63 8.00
CA LYS A 94 2.60 14.15 7.11
C LYS A 94 2.55 13.29 5.84
N PHE A 95 1.35 12.98 5.37
CA PHE A 95 1.10 12.24 4.13
C PHE A 95 0.33 13.12 3.15
N THR A 96 0.66 13.01 1.87
CA THR A 96 0.01 13.73 0.77
C THR A 96 -1.45 13.31 0.66
N LEU A 97 -1.74 12.01 0.81
CA LEU A 97 -3.09 11.46 0.72
C LEU A 97 -3.72 11.25 2.10
N ALA A 98 -4.95 11.73 2.29
CA ALA A 98 -5.75 11.48 3.49
C ALA A 98 -5.97 9.98 3.76
N LYS A 99 -6.06 9.16 2.70
CA LYS A 99 -6.14 7.69 2.82
C LYS A 99 -4.90 7.10 3.49
N ASN A 100 -3.71 7.61 3.17
CA ASN A 100 -2.45 7.16 3.74
C ASN A 100 -2.30 7.63 5.18
N LYS A 101 -2.73 8.87 5.49
CA LYS A 101 -2.86 9.34 6.88
C LYS A 101 -3.77 8.42 7.71
N ALA A 102 -4.93 8.04 7.19
CA ALA A 102 -5.84 7.12 7.88
C ALA A 102 -5.24 5.72 8.05
N ARG A 103 -4.50 5.21 7.06
CA ARG A 103 -3.76 3.94 7.15
C ARG A 103 -2.70 4.01 8.27
N PHE A 104 -1.94 5.09 8.33
CA PHE A 104 -0.95 5.33 9.39
C PHE A 104 -1.60 5.34 10.78
N LEU A 105 -2.70 6.08 10.97
CA LEU A 105 -3.38 6.14 12.28
C LEU A 105 -3.93 4.78 12.72
N ARG A 106 -4.49 3.99 11.79
CA ARG A 106 -4.91 2.60 12.08
C ARG A 106 -3.73 1.74 12.50
N MET A 107 -2.58 1.90 11.83
CA MET A 107 -1.37 1.18 12.14
C MET A 107 -0.86 1.53 13.54
N VAL A 108 -0.77 2.82 13.90
CA VAL A 108 -0.38 3.27 15.24
C VAL A 108 -1.31 2.71 16.32
N SER A 109 -2.63 2.80 16.11
CA SER A 109 -3.60 2.25 17.05
C SER A 109 -3.43 0.74 17.23
N TRP A 110 -3.19 0.00 16.15
CA TRP A 110 -2.94 -1.44 16.23
C TRP A 110 -1.70 -1.75 17.06
N TYR A 111 -0.58 -1.07 16.80
CA TYR A 111 0.67 -1.30 17.54
C TYR A 111 0.51 -0.97 19.03
N ARG A 112 -0.09 0.17 19.39
CA ARG A 112 -0.37 0.53 20.80
C ARG A 112 -1.21 -0.53 21.50
N ASN A 113 -2.30 -0.97 20.88
CA ASN A 113 -3.15 -2.04 21.43
C ASN A 113 -2.37 -3.36 21.60
N LYS A 114 -1.40 -3.65 20.72
CA LYS A 114 -0.54 -4.82 20.86
C LYS A 114 0.45 -4.70 21.99
N GLU A 115 0.97 -3.50 22.28
CA GLU A 115 1.85 -3.30 23.43
C GLU A 115 1.13 -3.60 24.75
N GLU A 116 -0.07 -3.04 24.94
CA GLU A 116 -0.90 -3.30 26.12
C GLU A 116 -1.26 -4.79 26.24
N TRP A 117 -1.59 -5.42 25.11
CA TRP A 117 -1.92 -6.84 25.09
C TRP A 117 -0.73 -7.73 25.51
N ILE A 118 0.51 -7.39 25.15
CA ILE A 118 1.70 -8.19 25.49
C ILE A 118 1.89 -8.33 27.01
N GLU A 119 1.47 -7.34 27.78
CA GLU A 119 1.60 -7.37 29.24
C GLU A 119 0.81 -8.53 29.86
N VAL A 120 -0.41 -8.74 29.37
CA VAL A 120 -1.39 -9.71 29.90
C VAL A 120 -1.48 -11.00 29.08
N ALA A 121 -0.90 -11.05 27.89
CA ALA A 121 -1.01 -12.18 26.99
C ALA A 121 -0.28 -13.44 27.50
N PRO A 122 -0.84 -14.64 27.27
CA PRO A 122 -0.15 -15.88 27.57
C PRO A 122 1.06 -16.06 26.65
N LEU A 123 2.12 -16.71 27.14
CA LEU A 123 3.37 -16.96 26.39
C LEU A 123 3.15 -17.64 25.04
N SER A 124 2.16 -18.54 24.93
CA SER A 124 1.81 -19.19 23.67
C SER A 124 1.32 -18.19 22.61
N GLY A 125 0.49 -17.23 23.03
CA GLY A 125 0.01 -16.14 22.17
C GLY A 125 1.15 -15.21 21.75
N VAL A 126 1.99 -14.81 22.69
CA VAL A 126 3.18 -13.97 22.45
C VAL A 126 4.13 -14.64 21.46
N THR A 127 4.40 -15.94 21.64
CA THR A 127 5.29 -16.72 20.74
C THR A 127 4.72 -16.84 19.32
N LYS A 128 3.39 -17.01 19.19
CA LYS A 128 2.72 -17.04 17.89
C LYS A 128 2.83 -15.70 17.18
N LEU A 129 2.55 -14.60 17.89
CA LEU A 129 2.65 -13.25 17.33
C LEU A 129 4.09 -12.91 16.94
N PHE A 130 5.08 -13.29 17.75
CA PHE A 130 6.51 -13.09 17.45
C PHE A 130 6.90 -13.70 16.10
N LYS A 131 6.53 -14.96 15.85
CA LYS A 131 6.81 -15.64 14.57
C LYS A 131 6.14 -14.93 13.39
N GLN A 132 4.89 -14.52 13.57
CA GLN A 132 4.14 -13.80 12.54
C GLN A 132 4.80 -12.45 12.22
N GLN A 133 5.08 -11.63 13.25
CA GLN A 133 5.68 -10.31 13.08
C GLN A 133 7.10 -10.37 12.51
N THR A 134 7.88 -11.40 12.86
CA THR A 134 9.21 -11.61 12.26
C THR A 134 9.11 -11.84 10.75
N LYS A 135 8.15 -12.64 10.30
CA LYS A 135 7.91 -12.87 8.85
C LYS A 135 7.37 -11.62 8.16
N GLU A 136 6.45 -10.89 8.81
CA GLU A 136 5.91 -9.64 8.26
C GLU A 136 7.00 -8.56 8.13
N LEU A 137 7.95 -8.50 9.06
CA LEU A 137 9.10 -7.57 9.01
C LEU A 137 9.95 -7.76 7.76
N GLU A 138 10.19 -9.01 7.36
CA GLU A 138 10.92 -9.32 6.11
C GLU A 138 10.15 -8.77 4.90
N GLY A 139 8.83 -8.96 4.85
CA GLY A 139 7.98 -8.40 3.80
C GLY A 139 8.04 -6.87 3.74
N ILE A 140 7.98 -6.20 4.91
CA ILE A 140 8.08 -4.74 5.00
C ILE A 140 9.42 -4.25 4.46
N ARG A 141 10.52 -4.92 4.80
CA ARG A 141 11.87 -4.56 4.32
C ARG A 141 12.03 -4.74 2.82
N SER A 142 11.48 -5.82 2.25
CA SER A 142 11.46 -6.01 0.80
C SER A 142 10.69 -4.89 0.10
N SER A 143 9.45 -4.59 0.56
CA SER A 143 8.67 -3.50 -0.03
C SER A 143 9.34 -2.13 0.11
N LYS A 144 10.00 -1.88 1.25
CA LYS A 144 10.79 -0.66 1.45
C LYS A 144 11.88 -0.52 0.38
N LEU A 145 12.67 -1.58 0.17
CA LEU A 145 13.73 -1.60 -0.82
C LEU A 145 13.18 -1.39 -2.24
N ASP A 146 12.04 -2.01 -2.56
CA ASP A 146 11.38 -1.82 -3.86
C ASP A 146 11.02 -0.35 -4.10
N TYR A 147 10.46 0.34 -3.10
CA TYR A 147 10.14 1.76 -3.22
C TYR A 147 11.38 2.66 -3.27
N GLU A 148 12.44 2.33 -2.54
CA GLU A 148 13.73 3.04 -2.63
C GLU A 148 14.30 2.93 -4.05
N MET A 149 14.37 1.72 -4.60
CA MET A 149 14.84 1.49 -5.98
C MET A 149 13.99 2.23 -7.01
N GLU A 150 12.67 2.17 -6.93
CA GLU A 150 11.80 2.87 -7.87
C GLU A 150 12.02 4.40 -7.86
N LEU A 151 12.24 4.98 -6.68
CA LEU A 151 12.52 6.41 -6.55
C LEU A 151 13.89 6.78 -7.14
N GLU A 152 14.88 5.92 -6.97
CA GLU A 152 16.24 6.06 -7.53
C GLU A 152 16.27 5.92 -9.05
N THR A 153 15.44 5.07 -9.65
CA THR A 153 15.42 4.87 -11.12
C THR A 153 15.05 6.13 -11.90
N GLY A 154 14.39 7.10 -11.26
CA GLY A 154 14.11 8.40 -11.86
C GLY A 154 13.04 8.40 -12.97
N THR A 155 12.41 7.26 -13.25
CA THR A 155 11.44 7.10 -14.35
C THR A 155 10.03 7.57 -14.02
N LEU A 156 9.76 7.86 -12.73
CA LEU A 156 8.43 8.23 -12.23
C LEU A 156 8.08 9.68 -12.56
N THR A 157 6.81 9.90 -12.92
CA THR A 157 6.25 11.26 -13.02
C THR A 157 6.23 11.93 -11.63
N PRO A 158 6.14 13.28 -11.54
CA PRO A 158 6.12 13.97 -10.24
C PRO A 158 5.00 13.49 -9.30
N SER A 159 3.79 13.26 -9.84
CA SER A 159 2.67 12.75 -9.05
C SER A 159 2.89 11.33 -8.56
N GLN A 160 3.44 10.45 -9.40
CA GLN A 160 3.82 9.09 -9.02
C GLN A 160 4.94 9.10 -7.97
N ARG A 161 5.94 9.95 -8.14
CA ARG A 161 7.05 10.12 -7.19
C ARG A 161 6.55 10.53 -5.81
N SER A 162 5.63 11.51 -5.74
CA SER A 162 5.01 11.92 -4.47
C SER A 162 4.30 10.75 -3.78
N TYR A 163 3.54 9.95 -4.54
CA TYR A 163 2.89 8.75 -4.00
C TYR A 163 3.90 7.70 -3.51
N ARG A 164 4.95 7.41 -4.28
CA ARG A 164 6.01 6.46 -3.87
C ARG A 164 6.79 6.95 -2.64
N LYS A 165 7.03 8.27 -2.52
CA LYS A 165 7.62 8.88 -1.32
C LYS A 165 6.76 8.60 -0.09
N ASP A 166 5.43 8.70 -0.19
CA ASP A 166 4.52 8.37 0.90
C ASP A 166 4.47 6.87 1.23
N GLU A 167 4.50 5.99 0.24
CA GLU A 167 4.56 4.53 0.49
C GLU A 167 5.89 4.12 1.13
N LEU A 168 7.01 4.71 0.71
CA LEU A 168 8.30 4.53 1.36
C LEU A 168 8.25 5.00 2.81
N LYS A 169 7.68 6.19 3.06
CA LYS A 169 7.48 6.73 4.41
C LYS A 169 6.65 5.78 5.27
N MET A 170 5.56 5.22 4.73
CA MET A 170 4.75 4.20 5.40
C MET A 170 5.58 2.96 5.77
N CYS A 171 6.40 2.44 4.85
CA CYS A 171 7.24 1.27 5.10
C CYS A 171 8.29 1.54 6.19
N LYS A 172 8.95 2.71 6.17
CA LYS A 172 9.91 3.11 7.20
C LYS A 172 9.27 3.15 8.59
N VAL A 173 8.09 3.76 8.69
CA VAL A 173 7.34 3.87 9.94
C VAL A 173 6.89 2.48 10.43
N GLN A 174 6.36 1.66 9.53
CA GLN A 174 5.93 0.31 9.85
C GLN A 174 7.10 -0.58 10.31
N GLU A 175 8.26 -0.48 9.66
CA GLU A 175 9.48 -1.19 10.04
C GLU A 175 9.89 -0.85 11.47
N LYS A 176 9.95 0.45 11.82
CA LYS A 176 10.34 0.89 13.16
C LYS A 176 9.39 0.35 14.24
N MET A 177 8.09 0.44 14.01
CA MET A 177 7.10 -0.09 14.96
C MET A 177 7.15 -1.62 15.07
N ALA A 178 7.35 -2.33 13.96
CA ALA A 178 7.49 -3.78 13.95
C ALA A 178 8.74 -4.23 14.73
N VAL A 179 9.89 -3.58 14.53
CA VAL A 179 11.12 -3.86 15.28
C VAL A 179 10.94 -3.62 16.77
N HIS A 180 10.28 -2.52 17.15
CA HIS A 180 9.96 -2.23 18.54
C HIS A 180 9.06 -3.31 19.16
N LEU A 181 7.99 -3.68 18.46
CA LEU A 181 7.06 -4.73 18.90
C LEU A 181 7.76 -6.08 19.07
N ILE A 182 8.57 -6.48 18.09
CA ILE A 182 9.36 -7.72 18.12
C ILE A 182 10.29 -7.73 19.33
N SER A 183 10.93 -6.59 19.63
CA SER A 183 11.81 -6.45 20.80
C SER A 183 11.05 -6.69 22.11
N LYS A 184 9.86 -6.09 22.28
CA LYS A 184 8.98 -6.33 23.44
C LYS A 184 8.53 -7.78 23.55
N LEU A 185 8.11 -8.39 22.43
CA LEU A 185 7.73 -9.81 22.38
C LEU A 185 8.89 -10.72 22.80
N GLN A 186 10.10 -10.44 22.30
CA GLN A 186 11.28 -11.20 22.63
C GLN A 186 11.64 -11.09 24.12
N LEU A 187 11.50 -9.91 24.73
CA LEU A 187 11.72 -9.72 26.17
C LEU A 187 10.75 -10.55 27.00
N LYS A 188 9.44 -10.54 26.67
CA LYS A 188 8.42 -11.34 27.37
C LYS A 188 8.66 -12.85 27.22
N ILE A 189 9.06 -13.31 26.02
CA ILE A 189 9.40 -14.72 25.78
C ILE A 189 10.63 -15.12 26.61
N LYS A 190 11.69 -14.30 26.61
CA LYS A 190 12.92 -14.56 27.37
C LYS A 190 12.69 -14.53 28.87
N SER A 191 11.82 -13.64 29.37
CA SER A 191 11.55 -13.53 30.81
C SER A 191 10.71 -14.69 31.35
N GLY A 192 10.05 -15.47 30.48
CA GLY A 192 9.20 -16.60 30.88
C GLY A 192 8.03 -16.21 31.78
N ARG A 193 7.71 -14.91 31.88
CA ARG A 193 6.67 -14.39 32.78
C ARG A 193 5.31 -14.75 32.19
N ARG A 194 4.64 -15.70 32.86
CA ARG A 194 3.27 -16.10 32.53
C ARG A 194 2.28 -14.98 32.85
#